data_AF-M1YW43-F1
#
_entry.id   AF-M1YW43-F1
#
_cell.length_a   1.000
_cell.length_b   1.000
_cell.length_c   1.000
_cell.angle_alpha   90.00
_cell.angle_beta   90.00
_cell.angle_gamma   90.00
#
_symmetry.space_group_name_H-M   'P 1'
#
loop_
_entity.id
_entity.type
_entity.pdbx_description
1 polymer ?
#
loop_
_entity_poly.entity_id
_entity_poly.type
_entity_poly.pdbx_seq_one_letter_code
_entity_poly.pdbx_strand_id
1 'polypeptide(L)'
;MASMPTPPPHRPFYTRTKFFVYLFVALIVYAYGWRVTEIHPTSLIKDFHLVKPLVTALLQPELITFETERQTTEAGFFLQKATAGESAITPPGTQDPVLRLTRTRGQIGETLTARGFHLAPNRTGKLYWVNAIEQEYPLGEVTTDGRGGFEKQITVPTTARGDEQYVRVVLTWETGEWHVSETLTLTADKIVETLFLGLMATTFAVLFAAPLSFLGARNLMTRRATGTAVYYLVRTGFNVLRAIEPLIMAILFAVWVGIGPFAGVLALAVHSTAALGKLFSEQIESIDPGPVEAITATGARPLQVVLYGVLPQVLPQFLALGFYRWDINVRMSTIIGFVGGGGIGFLLQQWINLLQYNQAGTALLAIAVVVIALDVVSAKVRERITLAS
;
A
#
# COMPACT_ATOMS: atom_id res chain seq x y z
N MET A 1 75.38 16.86 16.83
CA MET A 1 73.91 16.70 16.81
C MET A 1 73.36 17.51 15.65
N ALA A 2 73.03 16.87 14.53
CA ALA A 2 72.44 17.54 13.38
C ALA A 2 70.90 17.50 13.50
N SER A 3 70.27 18.67 13.48
CA SER A 3 68.83 18.86 13.58
C SER A 3 68.11 18.35 12.33
N MET A 4 67.13 17.46 12.49
CA MET A 4 66.27 17.01 11.40
C MET A 4 65.41 18.18 10.87
N PRO A 5 65.24 18.31 9.54
CA PRO A 5 64.38 19.32 8.95
C PRO A 5 62.90 18.97 9.16
N THR A 6 62.11 19.94 9.63
CA THR A 6 60.66 19.82 9.79
C THR A 6 59.96 19.76 8.41
N PRO A 7 59.02 18.85 8.18
CA PRO A 7 58.30 18.75 6.90
C PRO A 7 57.45 20.00 6.64
N PRO A 8 57.26 20.41 5.36
CA PRO A 8 56.50 21.61 5.01
C PRO A 8 55.01 21.46 5.36
N PRO A 9 54.32 22.55 5.73
CA PRO A 9 52.92 22.51 6.10
C PRO A 9 52.04 22.09 4.90
N HIS A 10 51.20 21.07 5.11
CA HIS A 10 50.23 20.62 4.11
C HIS A 10 49.21 21.73 3.83
N ARG A 11 49.25 22.32 2.63
CA ARG A 11 48.21 23.25 2.19
C ARG A 11 46.89 22.49 1.97
N PRO A 12 45.77 22.96 2.53
CA PRO A 12 44.49 22.27 2.41
C PRO A 12 44.00 22.22 0.95
N PHE A 13 43.40 21.09 0.56
CA PHE A 13 43.02 20.79 -0.82
C PHE A 13 42.13 21.85 -1.50
N TYR A 14 41.30 22.57 -0.73
CA TYR A 14 40.39 23.61 -1.22
C TYR A 14 41.08 24.92 -1.64
N THR A 15 42.37 25.11 -1.32
CA THR A 15 43.15 26.29 -1.77
C THR A 15 43.72 26.14 -3.19
N ARG A 16 43.55 24.97 -3.82
CA ARG A 16 44.04 24.73 -5.19
C ARG A 16 43.01 25.22 -6.21
N THR A 17 43.45 25.90 -7.26
CA THR A 17 42.59 26.37 -8.38
C THR A 17 41.73 25.25 -8.98
N LYS A 18 42.24 24.01 -9.01
CA LYS A 18 41.50 22.82 -9.47
C LYS A 18 40.23 22.54 -8.65
N PHE A 19 40.22 22.87 -7.36
CA PHE A 19 39.04 22.73 -6.50
C PHE A 19 37.89 23.61 -6.99
N PHE A 20 38.17 24.88 -7.31
CA PHE A 20 37.15 25.81 -7.83
C PHE A 20 36.62 25.38 -9.20
N VAL A 21 37.46 24.78 -10.05
CA VAL A 21 37.01 24.20 -11.33
C VAL A 21 36.05 23.02 -11.09
N TYR A 22 36.40 22.08 -10.21
CA TYR A 22 35.51 20.96 -9.88
C TYR A 22 34.20 21.43 -9.22
N LEU A 23 34.27 22.42 -8.33
CA LEU A 23 33.09 23.01 -7.70
C LEU A 23 32.20 23.68 -8.74
N PHE A 24 32.77 24.42 -9.69
CA PHE A 24 32.01 25.06 -10.77
C PHE A 24 31.32 24.02 -11.68
N VAL A 25 32.03 22.96 -12.07
CA VAL A 25 31.43 21.85 -12.84
C VAL A 25 30.32 21.17 -12.04
N ALA A 26 30.53 20.92 -10.75
CA ALA A 26 29.51 20.34 -9.88
C ALA A 26 28.27 21.24 -9.76
N LEU A 27 28.46 22.56 -9.65
CA LEU A 27 27.37 23.53 -9.62
C LEU A 27 26.61 23.60 -10.96
N ILE A 28 27.30 23.50 -12.10
CA ILE A 28 26.66 23.41 -13.41
C ILE A 28 25.82 22.13 -13.50
N VAL A 29 26.38 20.98 -13.10
CA VAL A 29 25.65 19.70 -13.10
C VAL A 29 24.44 19.77 -12.16
N TYR A 30 24.57 20.41 -10.99
CA TYR A 30 23.47 20.58 -10.05
C TYR A 30 22.38 21.52 -10.60
N ALA A 31 22.76 22.64 -11.20
CA ALA A 31 21.83 23.58 -11.84
C ALA A 31 21.13 22.96 -13.06
N TYR A 32 21.87 22.18 -13.86
CA TYR A 32 21.30 21.38 -14.94
C TYR A 32 20.32 20.35 -14.40
N GLY A 33 20.67 19.69 -13.29
CA GLY A 33 19.77 18.82 -12.53
C GLY A 33 18.46 19.53 -12.21
N TRP A 34 18.52 20.72 -11.61
CA TRP A 34 17.34 21.53 -11.28
C TRP A 34 16.40 21.78 -12.46
N ARG A 35 16.99 22.05 -13.63
CA ARG A 35 16.25 22.28 -14.87
C ARG A 35 15.65 20.99 -15.42
N VAL A 36 16.41 19.90 -15.45
CA VAL A 36 15.95 18.59 -15.96
C VAL A 36 14.85 18.00 -15.07
N THR A 37 14.92 18.25 -13.75
CA THR A 37 13.91 17.80 -12.79
C THR A 37 12.76 18.80 -12.59
N GLU A 38 12.74 19.91 -13.35
CA GLU A 38 11.66 20.91 -13.34
C GLU A 38 11.26 21.38 -11.92
N ILE A 39 12.24 21.65 -11.06
CA ILE A 39 11.96 22.01 -9.67
C ILE A 39 11.43 23.44 -9.58
N HIS A 40 10.15 23.57 -9.23
CA HIS A 40 9.46 24.85 -9.02
C HIS A 40 8.99 25.00 -7.57
N PRO A 41 9.79 25.55 -6.64
CA PRO A 41 9.42 25.60 -5.21
C PRO A 41 8.13 26.36 -4.92
N THR A 42 7.73 27.27 -5.80
CA THR A 42 6.50 28.06 -5.66
C THR A 42 5.22 27.25 -5.85
N SER A 43 5.25 26.13 -6.57
CA SER A 43 4.05 25.29 -6.77
C SER A 43 3.62 24.60 -5.48
N LEU A 44 4.56 24.26 -4.58
CA LEU A 44 4.24 23.67 -3.27
C LEU A 44 3.23 24.51 -2.47
N ILE A 45 3.35 25.84 -2.51
CA ILE A 45 2.49 26.75 -1.75
C ILE A 45 1.21 27.06 -2.54
N LYS A 46 1.35 27.32 -3.84
CA LYS A 46 0.21 27.70 -4.70
C LYS A 46 -0.82 26.59 -4.80
N ASP A 47 -0.38 25.35 -5.00
CA ASP A 47 -1.25 24.22 -5.32
C ASP A 47 -1.66 23.41 -4.08
N PHE A 48 -1.21 23.81 -2.88
CA PHE A 48 -1.51 23.11 -1.61
C PHE A 48 -3.01 22.97 -1.35
N HIS A 49 -3.82 23.95 -1.79
CA HIS A 49 -5.27 23.92 -1.64
C HIS A 49 -5.93 22.74 -2.35
N LEU A 50 -5.33 22.20 -3.42
CA LEU A 50 -5.82 21.01 -4.13
C LEU A 50 -5.59 19.72 -3.33
N VAL A 51 -4.52 19.68 -2.54
CA VAL A 51 -4.10 18.50 -1.77
C VAL A 51 -4.71 18.49 -0.36
N LYS A 52 -5.10 19.67 0.16
CA LYS A 52 -5.65 19.81 1.50
C LYS A 52 -6.85 18.87 1.77
N PRO A 53 -7.87 18.74 0.90
CA PRO A 53 -9.00 17.83 1.14
C PRO A 53 -8.55 16.36 1.21
N LEU A 54 -7.63 15.96 0.33
CA LEU A 54 -7.05 14.63 0.29
C LEU A 54 -6.31 14.28 1.59
N VAL A 55 -5.41 15.17 2.02
CA VAL A 55 -4.65 14.97 3.28
C VAL A 55 -5.58 14.96 4.48
N THR A 56 -6.59 15.84 4.50
CA THR A 56 -7.55 15.88 5.60
C THR A 56 -8.34 14.58 5.70
N ALA A 57 -8.78 14.02 4.57
CA ALA A 57 -9.49 12.74 4.52
C ALA A 57 -8.59 11.57 4.95
N LEU A 58 -7.33 11.52 4.50
CA LEU A 58 -6.37 10.50 4.92
C LEU A 58 -6.07 10.54 6.44
N LEU A 59 -6.19 11.70 7.08
CA LEU A 59 -6.01 11.88 8.51
C LEU A 59 -7.29 11.58 9.33
N GLN A 60 -8.41 11.27 8.68
CA GLN A 60 -9.67 10.89 9.31
C GLN A 60 -9.97 9.41 9.02
N PRO A 61 -9.24 8.48 9.68
CA PRO A 61 -9.43 7.05 9.45
C PRO A 61 -10.84 6.62 9.89
N GLU A 62 -11.50 5.86 9.02
CA GLU A 62 -12.76 5.21 9.32
C GLU A 62 -12.47 3.96 10.19
N LEU A 63 -12.51 4.13 11.51
CA LEU A 63 -12.26 3.06 12.48
C LEU A 63 -13.57 2.48 13.02
N ILE A 64 -14.53 3.34 13.32
CA ILE A 64 -15.80 3.00 13.96
C ILE A 64 -16.93 3.61 13.14
N THR A 65 -17.98 2.82 12.88
CA THR A 65 -19.18 3.26 12.18
C THR A 65 -20.41 3.06 13.06
N PHE A 66 -21.49 3.74 12.71
CA PHE A 66 -22.79 3.59 13.36
C PHE A 66 -23.67 2.68 12.52
N GLU A 67 -24.40 1.78 13.17
CA GLU A 67 -25.47 1.06 12.47
C GLU A 67 -26.43 2.12 11.91
N THR A 68 -26.82 1.93 10.66
CA THR A 68 -27.58 2.94 9.94
C THR A 68 -28.77 2.26 9.31
N GLU A 69 -29.96 2.70 9.69
CA GLU A 69 -31.18 2.24 9.07
C GLU A 69 -31.49 3.14 7.87
N ARG A 70 -31.78 2.50 6.73
CA ARG A 70 -32.08 3.19 5.47
C ARG A 70 -33.54 2.95 5.11
N GLN A 71 -34.31 4.02 5.05
CA GLN A 71 -35.67 4.00 4.50
C GLN A 71 -35.65 4.65 3.11
N THR A 72 -36.08 3.90 2.11
CA THR A 72 -36.17 4.38 0.72
C THR A 72 -37.62 4.35 0.27
N THR A 73 -38.09 5.45 -0.32
CA THR A 73 -39.45 5.56 -0.86
C THR A 73 -39.42 6.27 -2.20
N GLU A 74 -40.22 5.79 -3.14
CA GLU A 74 -40.18 6.24 -4.54
C GLU A 74 -41.55 6.71 -5.03
N ALA A 75 -41.52 7.63 -5.99
CA ALA A 75 -42.70 8.10 -6.71
C ALA A 75 -42.39 8.18 -8.21
N GLY A 76 -43.20 7.48 -9.02
CA GLY A 76 -43.06 7.49 -10.47
C GLY A 76 -43.41 8.84 -11.11
N PHE A 77 -42.65 9.20 -12.14
CA PHE A 77 -42.82 10.38 -12.98
C PHE A 77 -42.59 10.03 -14.45
N PHE A 78 -43.54 10.43 -15.31
CA PHE A 78 -43.49 10.16 -16.74
C PHE A 78 -43.25 11.44 -17.54
N LEU A 79 -42.32 11.42 -18.48
CA LEU A 79 -42.18 12.52 -19.44
C LEU A 79 -43.36 12.49 -20.41
N GLN A 80 -43.87 13.66 -20.80
CA GLN A 80 -45.10 13.82 -21.59
C GLN A 80 -45.09 13.15 -22.99
N LYS A 81 -44.00 12.47 -23.39
CA LYS A 81 -43.82 11.88 -24.72
C LYS A 81 -44.07 10.36 -24.81
N ALA A 82 -44.55 9.69 -23.77
CA ALA A 82 -44.87 8.26 -23.81
C ALA A 82 -46.35 8.00 -24.20
N THR A 83 -46.53 7.34 -25.35
CA THR A 83 -47.80 6.84 -25.89
C THR A 83 -48.37 5.72 -24.99
N ALA A 84 -49.69 5.61 -24.98
CA ALA A 84 -50.51 4.71 -24.16
C ALA A 84 -49.95 3.30 -23.92
N GLY A 85 -49.88 2.93 -22.64
CA GLY A 85 -49.64 1.59 -22.12
C GLY A 85 -49.88 1.62 -20.61
N GLU A 86 -51.03 1.12 -20.19
CA GLU A 86 -51.53 1.13 -18.83
C GLU A 86 -50.71 0.16 -17.95
N SER A 87 -50.01 0.67 -16.94
CA SER A 87 -49.58 -0.11 -15.78
C SER A 87 -50.03 0.63 -14.53
N ALA A 88 -51.06 0.08 -13.90
CA ALA A 88 -51.63 0.55 -12.65
C ALA A 88 -50.59 0.44 -11.53
N ILE A 89 -50.29 1.54 -10.86
CA ILE A 89 -49.60 1.52 -9.57
C ILE A 89 -50.66 1.15 -8.53
N THR A 90 -50.54 -0.05 -7.98
CA THR A 90 -51.33 -0.54 -6.83
C THR A 90 -51.24 0.47 -5.68
N PRO A 91 -52.36 0.90 -5.07
CA PRO A 91 -52.30 1.76 -3.90
C PRO A 91 -51.68 0.99 -2.72
N PRO A 92 -50.58 1.46 -2.11
CA PRO A 92 -50.12 0.87 -0.85
C PRO A 92 -51.13 1.17 0.26
N GLY A 93 -51.20 0.29 1.26
CA GLY A 93 -52.09 0.40 2.40
C GLY A 93 -51.83 1.69 3.19
N THR A 94 -52.85 2.15 3.91
CA THR A 94 -52.96 3.47 4.56
C THR A 94 -51.95 3.76 5.68
N GLN A 95 -50.85 3.00 5.81
CA GLN A 95 -49.81 3.19 6.85
C GLN A 95 -48.37 3.09 6.34
N ASP A 96 -48.15 2.78 5.05
CA ASP A 96 -46.80 2.65 4.53
C ASP A 96 -46.17 4.04 4.25
N PRO A 97 -44.84 4.17 4.30
CA PRO A 97 -44.14 5.39 3.93
C PRO A 97 -44.37 5.66 2.44
N VAL A 98 -44.91 6.84 2.09
CA VAL A 98 -45.28 7.16 0.71
C VAL A 98 -44.70 8.51 0.31
N LEU A 99 -44.10 8.54 -0.87
CA LEU A 99 -43.72 9.76 -1.57
C LEU A 99 -44.79 10.08 -2.62
N ARG A 100 -45.28 11.32 -2.64
CA ARG A 100 -46.23 11.80 -3.65
C ARG A 100 -45.68 13.02 -4.35
N LEU A 101 -45.87 13.06 -5.67
CA LEU A 101 -45.58 14.23 -6.48
C LEU A 101 -46.86 14.98 -6.76
N THR A 102 -46.78 16.31 -6.76
CA THR A 102 -47.91 17.18 -7.15
C THR A 102 -48.34 16.92 -8.59
N ARG A 103 -47.40 16.47 -9.43
CA ARG A 103 -47.65 15.97 -10.78
C ARG A 103 -46.78 14.75 -11.05
N THR A 104 -47.37 13.73 -11.63
CA THR A 104 -46.68 12.51 -12.10
C THR A 104 -46.31 12.58 -13.57
N ARG A 105 -46.60 13.72 -14.24
CA ARG A 105 -46.26 13.99 -15.65
C ARG A 105 -45.81 15.43 -15.83
N GLY A 106 -44.84 15.67 -16.72
CA GLY A 106 -44.37 17.00 -17.04
C GLY A 106 -43.23 17.05 -18.05
N GLN A 107 -42.65 18.24 -18.22
CA GLN A 107 -41.53 18.52 -19.12
C GLN A 107 -40.25 18.88 -18.34
N ILE A 108 -39.11 18.74 -19.02
CA ILE A 108 -37.81 19.16 -18.48
C ILE A 108 -37.85 20.65 -18.12
N GLY A 109 -37.34 21.00 -16.94
CA GLY A 109 -37.33 22.37 -16.44
C GLY A 109 -38.62 22.82 -15.73
N GLU A 110 -39.67 22.00 -15.72
CA GLU A 110 -40.85 22.30 -14.90
C GLU A 110 -40.57 22.07 -13.42
N THR A 111 -41.14 22.93 -12.58
CA THR A 111 -41.10 22.77 -11.13
C THR A 111 -42.29 21.97 -10.65
N LEU A 112 -42.05 20.97 -9.80
CA LEU A 112 -43.08 20.19 -9.13
C LEU A 112 -42.72 20.00 -7.65
N THR A 113 -43.72 19.79 -6.81
CA THR A 113 -43.50 19.60 -5.38
C THR A 113 -43.57 18.13 -5.02
N ALA A 114 -42.51 17.63 -4.39
CA ALA A 114 -42.43 16.31 -3.79
C ALA A 114 -42.84 16.41 -2.31
N ARG A 115 -43.79 15.55 -1.90
CA ARG A 115 -44.29 15.45 -0.53
C ARG A 115 -44.12 14.05 0.01
N GLY A 116 -43.40 13.91 1.11
CA GLY A 116 -43.29 12.65 1.84
C GLY A 116 -44.34 12.55 2.95
N PHE A 117 -44.86 11.36 3.19
CA PHE A 117 -45.81 11.05 4.25
C PHE A 117 -45.40 9.77 4.96
N HIS A 118 -45.63 9.69 6.28
CA HIS A 118 -45.36 8.51 7.12
C HIS A 118 -43.90 8.03 7.09
N LEU A 119 -42.96 8.94 6.87
CA LEU A 119 -41.52 8.65 6.92
C LEU A 119 -41.00 8.72 8.36
N ALA A 120 -39.77 8.26 8.60
CA ALA A 120 -39.15 8.40 9.91
C ALA A 120 -39.11 9.88 10.36
N PRO A 121 -39.63 10.24 11.56
CA PRO A 121 -39.78 11.63 11.98
C PRO A 121 -38.46 12.27 12.42
N ASN A 122 -38.31 13.59 12.19
CA ASN A 122 -37.13 14.38 12.55
C ASN A 122 -35.81 13.83 11.99
N ARG A 123 -35.84 13.23 10.79
CA ARG A 123 -34.68 12.65 10.11
C ARG A 123 -34.31 13.47 8.89
N THR A 124 -33.01 13.56 8.62
CA THR A 124 -32.50 14.19 7.41
C THR A 124 -32.19 13.11 6.38
N GLY A 125 -32.52 13.38 5.13
CA GLY A 125 -32.29 12.49 4.00
C GLY A 125 -31.97 13.25 2.73
N LYS A 126 -31.74 12.51 1.66
CA LYS A 126 -31.46 13.05 0.34
C LYS A 126 -32.56 12.64 -0.63
N LEU A 127 -32.95 13.59 -1.47
CA LEU A 127 -33.88 13.37 -2.55
C LEU A 127 -33.08 13.18 -3.83
N TYR A 128 -33.45 12.17 -4.62
CA TYR A 128 -32.79 11.80 -5.87
C TYR A 128 -33.82 11.75 -6.99
N TRP A 129 -33.36 12.12 -8.17
CA TRP A 129 -34.01 11.81 -9.42
C TRP A 129 -33.37 10.57 -10.01
N VAL A 130 -34.15 9.54 -10.29
CA VAL A 130 -33.70 8.26 -10.80
C VAL A 130 -34.22 8.12 -12.23
N ASN A 131 -33.31 7.97 -13.19
CA ASN A 131 -33.69 7.79 -14.59
C ASN A 131 -33.99 6.29 -14.90
N ALA A 132 -34.34 6.01 -16.16
CA ALA A 132 -34.68 4.65 -16.61
C ALA A 132 -33.52 3.63 -16.54
N ILE A 133 -32.28 4.06 -16.28
CA ILE A 133 -31.12 3.17 -16.08
C ILE A 133 -30.68 3.11 -14.61
N GLU A 134 -31.59 3.44 -13.67
CA GLU A 134 -31.37 3.48 -12.22
C GLU A 134 -30.26 4.43 -11.74
N GLN A 135 -29.83 5.36 -12.58
CA GLN A 135 -28.81 6.34 -12.19
C GLN A 135 -29.46 7.46 -11.35
N GLU A 136 -28.91 7.68 -10.16
CA GLU A 136 -29.38 8.70 -9.21
C GLU A 136 -28.73 10.07 -9.46
N TYR A 137 -29.56 11.13 -9.50
CA TYR A 137 -29.14 12.52 -9.57
C TYR A 137 -29.65 13.27 -8.34
N PRO A 138 -28.79 13.85 -7.50
CA PRO A 138 -29.23 14.49 -6.26
C PRO A 138 -30.08 15.75 -6.53
N LEU A 139 -31.28 15.79 -5.96
CA LEU A 139 -32.20 16.94 -5.91
C LEU A 139 -32.07 17.74 -4.60
N GLY A 140 -31.10 17.36 -3.76
CA GLY A 140 -30.71 18.00 -2.50
C GLY A 140 -31.33 17.37 -1.26
N GLU A 141 -31.05 17.96 -0.10
CA GLU A 141 -31.43 17.42 1.22
C GLU A 141 -32.88 17.74 1.60
N VAL A 142 -33.50 16.85 2.37
CA VAL A 142 -34.85 16.96 2.94
C VAL A 142 -34.79 16.62 4.43
N THR A 143 -35.55 17.32 5.25
CA THR A 143 -35.70 17.01 6.68
C THR A 143 -37.17 16.73 6.94
N THR A 144 -37.48 15.58 7.53
CA THR A 144 -38.83 15.22 7.92
C THR A 144 -39.22 15.92 9.22
N ASP A 145 -40.49 16.30 9.32
CA ASP A 145 -41.06 16.87 10.54
C ASP A 145 -41.33 15.80 11.61
N GLY A 146 -41.84 16.22 12.77
CA GLY A 146 -42.20 15.30 13.87
C GLY A 146 -43.33 14.31 13.56
N ARG A 147 -43.98 14.42 12.40
CA ARG A 147 -45.00 13.48 11.89
C ARG A 147 -44.50 12.67 10.70
N GLY A 148 -43.22 12.78 10.32
CA GLY A 148 -42.67 12.06 9.18
C GLY A 148 -43.04 12.66 7.82
N GLY A 149 -43.48 13.92 7.79
CA GLY A 149 -43.81 14.66 6.58
C GLY A 149 -42.64 15.52 6.10
N PHE A 150 -42.53 15.72 4.78
CA PHE A 150 -41.71 16.80 4.24
C PHE A 150 -42.34 17.34 2.96
N GLU A 151 -42.01 18.58 2.61
CA GLU A 151 -42.41 19.20 1.35
C GLU A 151 -41.21 19.90 0.72
N LYS A 152 -40.89 19.55 -0.53
CA LYS A 152 -39.78 20.17 -1.26
C LYS A 152 -40.12 20.39 -2.72
N GLN A 153 -39.88 21.60 -3.21
CA GLN A 153 -39.98 21.92 -4.62
C GLN A 153 -38.74 21.41 -5.34
N ILE A 154 -38.95 20.67 -6.43
CA ILE A 154 -37.91 20.12 -7.29
C ILE A 154 -38.16 20.53 -8.73
N THR A 155 -37.09 20.65 -9.51
CA THR A 155 -37.17 20.95 -10.94
C THR A 155 -36.80 19.70 -11.71
N VAL A 156 -37.59 19.35 -12.72
CA VAL A 156 -37.30 18.18 -13.58
C VAL A 156 -35.93 18.42 -14.25
N PRO A 157 -34.93 17.57 -13.99
CA PRO A 157 -33.57 17.81 -14.45
C PRO A 157 -33.44 17.66 -15.96
N THR A 158 -32.49 18.36 -16.56
CA THR A 158 -32.18 18.27 -18.00
C THR A 158 -31.63 16.91 -18.42
N THR A 159 -31.21 16.09 -17.47
CA THR A 159 -30.75 14.71 -17.65
C THR A 159 -31.90 13.70 -17.74
N ALA A 160 -33.16 14.12 -17.54
CA ALA A 160 -34.33 13.26 -17.66
C ALA A 160 -34.45 12.68 -19.08
N ARG A 161 -34.36 11.34 -19.19
CA ARG A 161 -34.47 10.57 -20.45
C ARG A 161 -35.18 9.24 -20.18
N GLY A 162 -35.92 8.74 -21.18
CA GLY A 162 -36.77 7.55 -21.06
C GLY A 162 -38.19 7.87 -20.60
N ASP A 163 -39.08 6.89 -20.73
CA ASP A 163 -40.52 7.05 -20.50
C ASP A 163 -40.90 7.04 -19.02
N GLU A 164 -40.20 6.25 -18.20
CA GLU A 164 -40.44 6.08 -16.77
C GLU A 164 -39.22 6.52 -15.96
N GLN A 165 -39.46 7.37 -14.97
CA GLN A 165 -38.44 7.92 -14.07
C GLN A 165 -39.03 7.97 -12.66
N TYR A 166 -38.18 8.03 -11.65
CA TYR A 166 -38.64 8.03 -10.25
C TYR A 166 -38.01 9.19 -9.50
N VAL A 167 -38.77 9.75 -8.57
CA VAL A 167 -38.20 10.54 -7.50
C VAL A 167 -38.03 9.60 -6.31
N ARG A 168 -36.83 9.50 -5.77
CA ARG A 168 -36.48 8.62 -4.65
C ARG A 168 -36.06 9.46 -3.45
N VAL A 169 -36.70 9.29 -2.31
CA VAL A 169 -36.21 9.82 -1.04
C VAL A 169 -35.48 8.71 -0.29
N VAL A 170 -34.28 9.03 0.19
CA VAL A 170 -33.47 8.14 1.02
C VAL A 170 -33.24 8.83 2.36
N LEU A 171 -33.84 8.29 3.41
CA LEU A 171 -33.59 8.68 4.79
C LEU A 171 -32.59 7.69 5.39
N THR A 172 -31.61 8.22 6.10
CA THR A 172 -30.49 7.47 6.63
C THR A 172 -30.22 8.01 8.02
N TRP A 173 -30.39 7.18 9.05
CA TRP A 173 -30.18 7.61 10.43
C TRP A 173 -29.40 6.57 11.22
N GLU A 174 -28.61 7.07 12.17
CA GLU A 174 -27.81 6.24 13.06
C GLU A 174 -28.71 5.55 14.09
N THR A 175 -28.69 4.22 14.11
CA THR A 175 -29.17 3.36 15.20
C THR A 175 -27.98 3.08 16.12
N GLY A 176 -28.14 3.34 17.42
CA GLY A 176 -27.07 3.77 18.33
C GLY A 176 -25.98 2.77 18.72
N GLU A 177 -25.81 1.62 18.06
CA GLU A 177 -24.77 0.67 18.43
C GLU A 177 -23.45 0.92 17.67
N TRP A 178 -22.39 1.09 18.44
CA TRP A 178 -21.02 1.22 17.92
C TRP A 178 -20.55 -0.13 17.37
N HIS A 179 -20.17 -0.14 16.09
CA HIS A 179 -19.58 -1.31 15.47
C HIS A 179 -18.22 -0.98 14.84
N VAL A 180 -17.32 -1.96 14.87
CA VAL A 180 -16.03 -1.88 14.16
C VAL A 180 -16.35 -1.73 12.67
N SER A 181 -15.77 -0.71 12.03
CA SER A 181 -16.00 -0.50 10.60
C SER A 181 -15.59 -1.72 9.78
N GLU A 182 -16.34 -2.03 8.71
CA GLU A 182 -15.97 -3.08 7.75
C GLU A 182 -14.57 -2.80 7.16
N THR A 183 -14.25 -1.52 6.97
CA THR A 183 -12.92 -1.06 6.55
C THR A 183 -11.82 -1.54 7.51
N LEU A 184 -12.03 -1.45 8.82
CA LEU A 184 -11.03 -1.84 9.82
C LEU A 184 -10.86 -3.36 9.90
N THR A 185 -11.94 -4.14 9.81
CA THR A 185 -11.85 -5.61 9.77
C THR A 185 -11.12 -6.09 8.51
N LEU A 186 -11.50 -5.58 7.33
CA LEU A 186 -10.81 -5.86 6.07
C LEU A 186 -9.33 -5.44 6.11
N THR A 187 -9.05 -4.28 6.71
CA THR A 187 -7.67 -3.80 6.90
C THR A 187 -6.88 -4.77 7.78
N ALA A 188 -7.44 -5.21 8.91
CA ALA A 188 -6.78 -6.13 9.82
C ALA A 188 -6.45 -7.47 9.14
N ASP A 189 -7.42 -8.05 8.42
CA ASP A 189 -7.22 -9.29 7.66
C ASP A 189 -6.10 -9.15 6.63
N LYS A 190 -6.07 -8.03 5.90
CA LYS A 190 -5.04 -7.77 4.89
C LYS A 190 -3.69 -7.44 5.48
N ILE A 191 -3.62 -6.85 6.67
CA ILE A 191 -2.37 -6.69 7.41
C ILE A 191 -1.80 -8.06 7.78
N VAL A 192 -2.63 -8.98 8.27
CA VAL A 192 -2.20 -10.35 8.57
C VAL A 192 -1.68 -11.04 7.31
N GLU A 193 -2.39 -10.93 6.20
CA GLU A 193 -1.94 -11.44 4.89
C GLU A 193 -0.57 -10.86 4.49
N THR A 194 -0.36 -9.56 4.71
CA THR A 194 0.89 -8.83 4.42
C THR A 194 2.06 -9.34 5.28
N LEU A 195 1.82 -9.58 6.57
CA LEU A 195 2.81 -10.14 7.49
C LEU A 195 3.25 -11.54 7.07
N PHE A 196 2.28 -12.40 6.71
CA PHE A 196 2.57 -13.75 6.25
C PHE A 196 3.20 -13.78 4.86
N LEU A 197 2.83 -12.89 3.95
CA LEU A 197 3.47 -12.74 2.64
C LEU A 197 4.96 -12.43 2.83
N GLY A 198 5.29 -11.44 3.67
CA GLY A 198 6.67 -11.12 4.02
C GLY A 198 7.41 -12.29 4.68
N LEU A 199 6.73 -13.02 5.59
CA LEU A 199 7.31 -14.17 6.30
C LEU A 199 7.63 -15.33 5.34
N MET A 200 6.69 -15.69 4.48
CA MET A 200 6.84 -16.76 3.50
C MET A 200 7.95 -16.42 2.49
N ALA A 201 7.96 -15.18 1.98
CA ALA A 201 9.01 -14.72 1.08
C ALA A 201 10.40 -14.80 1.73
N THR A 202 10.50 -14.41 3.00
CA THR A 202 11.77 -14.47 3.74
C THR A 202 12.19 -15.90 4.03
N THR A 203 11.25 -16.78 4.38
CA THR A 203 11.52 -18.19 4.62
C THR A 203 12.09 -18.87 3.37
N PHE A 204 11.44 -18.68 2.21
CA PHE A 204 11.96 -19.18 0.94
C PHE A 204 13.32 -18.55 0.60
N ALA A 205 13.46 -17.25 0.84
CA ALA A 205 14.72 -16.57 0.59
C ALA A 205 15.87 -17.12 1.43
N VAL A 206 15.68 -17.34 2.73
CA VAL A 206 16.68 -17.94 3.62
C VAL A 206 16.99 -19.37 3.19
N LEU A 207 15.97 -20.16 2.83
CA LEU A 207 16.14 -21.54 2.38
C LEU A 207 17.08 -21.66 1.18
N PHE A 208 16.98 -20.75 0.21
CA PHE A 208 17.86 -20.74 -0.96
C PHE A 208 19.15 -19.94 -0.73
N ALA A 209 19.09 -18.82 -0.01
CA ALA A 209 20.23 -17.95 0.24
C ALA A 209 21.28 -18.61 1.12
N ALA A 210 20.88 -19.33 2.17
CA ALA A 210 21.80 -19.98 3.09
C ALA A 210 22.77 -20.94 2.37
N PRO A 211 22.33 -21.96 1.60
CA PRO A 211 23.25 -22.83 0.87
C PRO A 211 24.04 -22.10 -0.22
N LEU A 212 23.39 -21.21 -0.99
CA LEU A 212 24.07 -20.46 -2.04
C LEU A 212 25.14 -19.51 -1.49
N SER A 213 24.99 -19.02 -0.25
CA SER A 213 25.96 -18.13 0.38
C SER A 213 27.31 -18.81 0.63
N PHE A 214 27.33 -20.10 0.97
CA PHE A 214 28.59 -20.86 1.10
C PHE A 214 29.31 -21.00 -0.25
N LEU A 215 28.55 -21.13 -1.35
CA LEU A 215 29.09 -21.11 -2.71
C LEU A 215 29.53 -19.70 -3.16
N GLY A 216 28.95 -18.67 -2.57
CA GLY A 216 29.28 -17.26 -2.82
C GLY A 216 30.39 -16.70 -1.93
N ALA A 217 30.99 -17.50 -1.04
CA ALA A 217 32.02 -17.06 -0.09
C ALA A 217 33.45 -17.34 -0.62
N ARG A 218 34.26 -16.29 -0.71
CA ARG A 218 35.61 -16.34 -1.29
C ARG A 218 36.57 -17.25 -0.52
N ASN A 219 36.55 -17.19 0.81
CA ASN A 219 37.44 -17.98 1.68
C ASN A 219 37.22 -19.50 1.56
N LEU A 220 36.01 -19.94 1.19
CA LEU A 220 35.68 -21.34 0.98
C LEU A 220 35.95 -21.81 -0.46
N MET A 221 35.62 -20.99 -1.46
CA MET A 221 35.55 -21.44 -2.86
C MET A 221 36.80 -21.16 -3.70
N THR A 222 37.61 -20.15 -3.36
CA THR A 222 38.75 -19.74 -4.20
C THR A 222 39.99 -20.64 -4.07
N ARG A 223 39.92 -21.73 -3.29
CA ARG A 223 41.04 -22.69 -3.14
C ARG A 223 41.30 -23.52 -4.40
N ARG A 224 40.31 -23.69 -5.27
CA ARG A 224 40.41 -24.45 -6.54
C ARG A 224 39.91 -23.61 -7.70
N ALA A 225 40.42 -23.86 -8.91
CA ALA A 225 39.98 -23.16 -10.12
C ALA A 225 38.48 -23.36 -10.39
N THR A 226 37.97 -24.58 -10.21
CA THR A 226 36.53 -24.89 -10.34
C THR A 226 35.68 -24.14 -9.32
N GLY A 227 36.12 -24.05 -8.07
CA GLY A 227 35.43 -23.29 -7.02
C GLY A 227 35.44 -21.78 -7.30
N THR A 228 36.53 -21.26 -7.87
CA THR A 228 36.61 -19.86 -8.28
C THR A 228 35.57 -19.51 -9.36
N ALA A 229 35.35 -20.40 -10.33
CA ALA A 229 34.30 -20.22 -11.34
C ALA A 229 32.88 -20.21 -10.71
N VAL A 230 32.59 -21.15 -9.79
CA VAL A 230 31.32 -21.20 -9.05
C VAL A 230 31.10 -19.91 -8.25
N TYR A 231 32.13 -19.43 -7.55
CA TYR A 231 32.08 -18.18 -6.81
C TYR A 231 31.65 -17.00 -7.69
N TYR A 232 32.31 -16.82 -8.84
CA TYR A 232 31.97 -15.72 -9.74
C TYR A 232 30.56 -15.86 -10.33
N LEU A 233 30.13 -17.08 -10.67
CA LEU A 233 28.79 -17.33 -11.19
C LEU A 233 27.71 -16.97 -10.15
N VAL A 234 27.86 -17.43 -8.91
CA VAL A 234 26.92 -17.16 -7.82
C VAL A 234 26.90 -15.67 -7.47
N ARG A 235 28.08 -15.04 -7.34
CA ARG A 235 28.19 -13.60 -7.01
C ARG A 235 27.60 -12.72 -8.11
N THR A 236 27.79 -13.11 -9.37
CA THR A 236 27.19 -12.41 -10.52
C THR A 236 25.68 -12.62 -10.54
N GLY A 237 25.19 -13.84 -10.29
CA GLY A 237 23.76 -14.13 -10.17
C GLY A 237 23.08 -13.28 -9.09
N PHE A 238 23.70 -13.15 -7.91
CA PHE A 238 23.21 -12.25 -6.86
C PHE A 238 23.16 -10.80 -7.30
N ASN A 239 24.19 -10.30 -7.98
CA ASN A 239 24.22 -8.92 -8.45
C ASN A 239 23.14 -8.65 -9.51
N VAL A 240 22.93 -9.59 -10.45
CA VAL A 240 21.92 -9.46 -11.51
C VAL A 240 20.50 -9.48 -10.92
N LEU A 241 20.19 -10.46 -10.06
CA LEU A 241 18.86 -10.55 -9.44
C LEU A 241 18.55 -9.34 -8.55
N ARG A 242 19.55 -8.75 -7.90
CA ARG A 242 19.40 -7.52 -7.11
C ARG A 242 19.20 -6.27 -7.95
N ALA A 243 19.66 -6.27 -9.20
CA ALA A 243 19.49 -5.13 -10.10
C ALA A 243 18.04 -4.98 -10.58
N ILE A 244 17.26 -6.06 -10.52
CA ILE A 244 15.84 -6.06 -10.88
C ILE A 244 15.02 -5.72 -9.62
N GLU A 245 14.25 -4.64 -9.72
CA GLU A 245 13.35 -4.19 -8.64
C GLU A 245 12.24 -5.24 -8.37
N PRO A 246 11.89 -5.51 -7.09
CA PRO A 246 10.81 -6.44 -6.74
C PRO A 246 9.47 -6.15 -7.39
N LEU A 247 9.16 -4.88 -7.66
CA LEU A 247 7.93 -4.48 -8.36
C LEU A 247 7.87 -5.08 -9.78
N ILE A 248 8.99 -5.04 -10.51
CA ILE A 248 9.07 -5.63 -11.86
C ILE A 248 8.91 -7.15 -11.77
N MET A 249 9.57 -7.79 -10.79
CA MET A 249 9.40 -9.22 -10.56
C MET A 249 7.95 -9.58 -10.23
N ALA A 250 7.26 -8.77 -9.42
CA ALA A 250 5.87 -9.00 -9.07
C ALA A 250 4.95 -8.96 -10.30
N ILE A 251 5.18 -8.03 -11.23
CA ILE A 251 4.44 -8.01 -12.50
C ILE A 251 4.70 -9.28 -13.30
N LEU A 252 5.96 -9.70 -13.45
CA LEU A 252 6.31 -10.92 -14.19
C LEU A 252 5.68 -12.17 -13.58
N PHE A 253 5.74 -12.30 -12.25
CA PHE A 253 5.12 -13.43 -11.56
C PHE A 253 3.59 -13.35 -11.59
N ALA A 254 2.98 -12.16 -11.52
CA ALA A 254 1.53 -12.03 -11.66
C ALA A 254 1.05 -12.49 -13.05
N VAL A 255 1.82 -12.21 -14.11
CA VAL A 255 1.54 -12.73 -15.46
C VAL A 255 1.76 -14.25 -15.53
N TRP A 256 2.74 -14.78 -14.80
CA TRP A 256 3.07 -16.20 -14.85
C TRP A 256 2.14 -17.10 -14.02
N VAL A 257 1.88 -16.75 -12.76
CA VAL A 257 1.10 -17.57 -11.80
C VAL A 257 -0.26 -17.00 -11.46
N GLY A 258 -0.61 -15.84 -12.02
CA GLY A 258 -1.84 -15.11 -11.73
C GLY A 258 -1.67 -14.02 -10.68
N ILE A 259 -2.60 -13.06 -10.69
CA ILE A 259 -2.68 -11.98 -9.72
C ILE A 259 -3.01 -12.57 -8.35
N GLY A 260 -2.28 -12.15 -7.31
CA GLY A 260 -2.55 -12.53 -5.93
C GLY A 260 -1.30 -12.64 -5.06
N PRO A 261 -1.48 -13.07 -3.79
CA PRO A 261 -0.41 -13.11 -2.79
C PRO A 261 0.75 -14.03 -3.19
N PHE A 262 0.46 -15.12 -3.90
CA PHE A 262 1.48 -16.07 -4.33
C PHE A 262 2.50 -15.44 -5.28
N ALA A 263 2.07 -14.61 -6.23
CA ALA A 263 2.97 -13.86 -7.10
C ALA A 263 3.86 -12.89 -6.31
N GLY A 264 3.27 -12.21 -5.30
CA GLY A 264 4.01 -11.33 -4.40
C GLY A 264 5.07 -12.07 -3.58
N VAL A 265 4.74 -13.25 -3.04
CA VAL A 265 5.69 -14.11 -2.31
C VAL A 265 6.85 -14.51 -3.22
N LEU A 266 6.59 -14.96 -4.45
CA LEU A 266 7.65 -15.37 -5.39
C LEU A 266 8.57 -14.20 -5.75
N ALA A 267 8.01 -13.04 -6.06
CA ALA A 267 8.76 -11.83 -6.38
C ALA A 267 9.69 -11.42 -5.24
N LEU A 268 9.16 -11.33 -4.02
CA LEU A 268 9.96 -11.01 -2.84
C LEU A 268 10.97 -12.10 -2.50
N ALA A 269 10.62 -13.38 -2.64
CA ALA A 269 11.51 -14.49 -2.34
C ALA A 269 12.74 -14.49 -3.25
N VAL A 270 12.55 -14.31 -4.57
CA VAL A 270 13.66 -14.28 -5.54
C VAL A 270 14.58 -13.10 -5.29
N HIS A 271 14.03 -11.89 -5.15
CA HIS A 271 14.84 -10.71 -4.86
C HIS A 271 15.56 -10.83 -3.50
N SER A 272 14.85 -11.30 -2.47
CA SER A 272 15.41 -11.49 -1.13
C SER A 272 16.47 -12.58 -1.08
N THR A 273 16.36 -13.63 -1.90
CA THR A 273 17.37 -14.71 -1.99
C THR A 273 18.71 -14.13 -2.43
N ALA A 274 18.72 -13.31 -3.47
CA ALA A 274 19.93 -12.67 -3.97
C ALA A 274 20.51 -11.68 -2.96
N ALA A 275 19.63 -10.95 -2.29
CA ALA A 275 20.04 -9.93 -1.36
C ALA A 275 20.58 -10.51 -0.04
N LEU A 276 19.94 -11.56 0.52
CA LEU A 276 20.46 -12.31 1.66
C LEU A 276 21.68 -13.16 1.29
N GLY A 277 21.69 -13.83 0.14
CA GLY A 277 22.82 -14.67 -0.26
C GLY A 277 24.13 -13.89 -0.35
N LYS A 278 24.06 -12.64 -0.85
CA LYS A 278 25.18 -11.69 -0.84
C LYS A 278 25.65 -11.35 0.58
N LEU A 279 24.72 -10.98 1.47
CA LEU A 279 25.05 -10.58 2.85
C LEU A 279 25.56 -11.76 3.68
N PHE A 280 24.94 -12.92 3.56
CA PHE A 280 25.34 -14.16 4.20
C PHE A 280 26.75 -14.60 3.75
N SER A 281 27.07 -14.48 2.45
CA SER A 281 28.42 -14.81 1.96
C SER A 281 29.48 -13.86 2.50
N GLU A 282 29.14 -12.59 2.69
CA GLU A 282 30.06 -11.62 3.34
C GLU A 282 30.27 -11.94 4.82
N GLN A 283 29.23 -12.39 5.54
CA GLN A 283 29.40 -12.85 6.93
C GLN A 283 30.27 -14.11 7.01
N ILE A 284 30.15 -15.03 6.04
CA ILE A 284 31.04 -16.19 5.95
C ILE A 284 32.49 -15.76 5.67
N GLU A 285 32.70 -14.74 4.83
CA GLU A 285 34.03 -14.21 4.54
C GLU A 285 34.70 -13.54 5.74
N SER A 286 33.92 -13.06 6.73
CA SER A 286 34.42 -12.35 7.92
C SER A 286 34.65 -13.22 9.16
N ILE A 287 34.51 -14.54 9.07
CA ILE A 287 34.72 -15.46 10.21
C ILE A 287 36.18 -15.50 10.67
N ASP A 288 36.40 -15.90 11.93
CA ASP A 288 37.75 -16.19 12.44
C ASP A 288 38.25 -17.51 11.81
N PRO A 289 39.43 -17.52 11.14
CA PRO A 289 40.01 -18.75 10.61
C PRO A 289 40.43 -19.76 11.70
N GLY A 290 40.66 -19.34 12.94
CA GLY A 290 41.17 -20.20 14.02
C GLY A 290 40.35 -21.49 14.24
N PRO A 291 39.03 -21.42 14.52
CA PRO A 291 38.17 -22.60 14.65
C PRO A 291 38.14 -23.48 13.40
N VAL A 292 38.22 -22.88 12.22
CA VAL A 292 38.22 -23.57 10.92
C VAL A 292 39.51 -24.39 10.74
N GLU A 293 40.66 -23.79 11.08
CA GLU A 293 41.97 -24.44 11.03
C GLU A 293 42.09 -25.56 12.05
N ALA A 294 41.62 -25.34 13.28
CA ALA A 294 41.63 -26.34 14.34
C ALA A 294 40.86 -27.61 13.95
N ILE A 295 39.66 -27.47 13.39
CA ILE A 295 38.85 -28.60 12.93
C ILE A 295 39.49 -29.26 11.71
N THR A 296 40.05 -28.47 10.78
CA THR A 296 40.75 -29.01 9.61
C THR A 296 41.96 -29.86 10.03
N ALA A 297 42.70 -29.45 11.07
CA ALA A 297 43.86 -30.17 11.59
C ALA A 297 43.53 -31.56 12.16
N THR A 298 42.27 -31.80 12.56
CA THR A 298 41.80 -33.13 13.00
C THR A 298 41.60 -34.14 11.86
N GLY A 299 41.79 -33.73 10.60
CA GLY A 299 41.50 -34.56 9.42
C GLY A 299 40.02 -34.51 8.98
N ALA A 300 39.26 -33.53 9.46
CA ALA A 300 37.84 -33.37 9.13
C ALA A 300 37.63 -33.14 7.63
N ARG A 301 36.57 -33.73 7.08
CA ARG A 301 36.15 -33.53 5.68
C ARG A 301 35.64 -32.09 5.46
N PRO A 302 35.69 -31.53 4.24
CA PRO A 302 35.25 -30.15 3.98
C PRO A 302 33.84 -29.82 4.49
N LEU A 303 32.89 -30.75 4.38
CA LEU A 303 31.54 -30.57 4.90
C LEU A 303 31.51 -30.49 6.43
N GLN A 304 32.35 -31.26 7.13
CA GLN A 304 32.49 -31.20 8.58
C GLN A 304 33.10 -29.86 9.02
N VAL A 305 34.11 -29.37 8.29
CA VAL A 305 34.70 -28.05 8.54
C VAL A 305 33.65 -26.95 8.39
N VAL A 306 32.78 -27.01 7.38
CA VAL A 306 31.68 -26.04 7.21
C VAL A 306 30.66 -26.16 8.34
N LEU A 307 30.20 -27.37 8.66
CA LEU A 307 29.14 -27.57 9.66
C LEU A 307 29.58 -27.24 11.09
N TYR A 308 30.82 -27.53 11.46
CA TYR A 308 31.31 -27.37 12.84
C TYR A 308 32.25 -26.19 13.03
N GLY A 309 32.89 -25.70 11.97
CA GLY A 309 33.82 -24.57 12.04
C GLY A 309 33.23 -23.25 11.56
N VAL A 310 32.40 -23.28 10.52
CA VAL A 310 31.87 -22.05 9.89
C VAL A 310 30.45 -21.74 10.36
N LEU A 311 29.54 -22.71 10.23
CA LEU A 311 28.11 -22.52 10.49
C LEU A 311 27.83 -21.96 11.91
N PRO A 312 28.47 -22.45 12.99
CA PRO A 312 28.21 -21.93 14.33
C PRO A 312 28.56 -20.45 14.50
N GLN A 313 29.59 -19.97 13.80
CA GLN A 313 30.03 -18.56 13.86
C GLN A 313 29.05 -17.62 13.14
N VAL A 314 28.45 -18.07 12.03
CA VAL A 314 27.61 -17.22 11.17
C VAL A 314 26.12 -17.32 11.49
N LEU A 315 25.67 -18.38 12.17
CA LEU A 315 24.26 -18.65 12.43
C LEU A 315 23.53 -17.52 13.18
N PRO A 316 24.09 -16.92 14.26
CA PRO A 316 23.46 -15.78 14.93
C PRO A 316 23.22 -14.63 13.94
N GLN A 317 24.23 -14.33 13.12
CA GLN A 317 24.18 -13.25 12.16
C GLN A 317 23.21 -13.52 11.01
N PHE A 318 23.08 -14.77 10.58
CA PHE A 318 22.09 -15.19 9.58
C PHE A 318 20.67 -14.98 10.09
N LEU A 319 20.40 -15.33 11.36
CA LEU A 319 19.10 -15.10 11.99
C LEU A 319 18.79 -13.61 12.08
N ALA A 320 19.75 -12.80 12.55
CA ALA A 320 19.58 -11.35 12.64
C ALA A 320 19.26 -10.70 11.28
N LEU A 321 19.99 -11.10 10.23
CA LEU A 321 19.75 -10.64 8.86
C LEU A 321 18.44 -11.18 8.27
N GLY A 322 18.02 -12.38 8.64
CA GLY A 322 16.73 -12.96 8.28
C GLY A 322 15.57 -12.15 8.85
N PHE A 323 15.58 -11.85 10.15
CA PHE A 323 14.56 -10.99 10.77
C PHE A 323 14.54 -9.58 10.17
N TYR A 324 15.71 -9.01 9.92
CA TYR A 324 15.80 -7.72 9.23
C TYR A 324 15.16 -7.75 7.84
N ARG A 325 15.42 -8.82 7.07
CA ARG A 325 14.82 -8.98 5.74
C ARG A 325 13.32 -9.19 5.82
N TRP A 326 12.82 -9.84 6.87
CA TRP A 326 11.38 -10.00 7.08
C TRP A 326 10.67 -8.66 7.22
N ASP A 327 11.16 -7.76 8.07
CA ASP A 327 10.64 -6.39 8.18
C ASP A 327 10.65 -5.67 6.81
N ILE A 328 11.79 -5.70 6.11
CA ILE A 328 11.89 -5.12 4.75
C ILE A 328 10.83 -5.71 3.81
N ASN A 329 10.62 -7.02 3.85
CA ASN A 329 9.67 -7.70 2.98
C ASN A 329 8.23 -7.36 3.29
N VAL A 330 7.87 -7.17 4.58
CA VAL A 330 6.56 -6.65 4.97
C VAL A 330 6.37 -5.25 4.41
N ARG A 331 7.36 -4.37 4.54
CA ARG A 331 7.29 -3.01 3.98
C ARG A 331 7.16 -3.02 2.45
N MET A 332 7.97 -3.82 1.76
CA MET A 332 7.95 -3.92 0.29
C MET A 332 6.66 -4.55 -0.25
N SER A 333 6.03 -5.44 0.51
CA SER A 333 4.74 -6.04 0.10
C SER A 333 3.61 -5.02 -0.01
N THR A 334 3.67 -3.89 0.71
CA THR A 334 2.71 -2.79 0.53
C THR A 334 2.79 -2.18 -0.87
N ILE A 335 4.00 -2.04 -1.43
CA ILE A 335 4.21 -1.51 -2.79
C ILE A 335 3.85 -2.58 -3.82
N ILE A 336 4.24 -3.84 -3.59
CA ILE A 336 3.93 -4.95 -4.49
C ILE A 336 2.43 -5.22 -4.59
N GLY A 337 1.65 -4.92 -3.54
CA GLY A 337 0.20 -4.99 -3.59
C GLY A 337 -0.43 -4.10 -4.68
N PHE A 338 0.20 -2.97 -5.03
CA PHE A 338 -0.30 -2.05 -6.07
C PHE A 338 -0.28 -2.69 -7.47
N VAL A 339 0.64 -3.64 -7.70
CA VAL A 339 0.77 -4.34 -8.98
C VAL A 339 0.11 -5.74 -8.95
N GLY A 340 -0.75 -5.98 -7.96
CA GLY A 340 -1.49 -7.23 -7.85
C GLY A 340 -0.80 -8.34 -7.06
N GLY A 341 0.23 -8.01 -6.27
CA GLY A 341 0.90 -8.98 -5.40
C GLY A 341 0.19 -9.26 -4.07
N GLY A 342 -1.06 -8.78 -3.88
CA GLY A 342 -1.89 -9.05 -2.70
C GLY A 342 -1.59 -8.16 -1.48
N GLY A 343 -2.10 -8.56 -0.31
CA GLY A 343 -1.93 -7.85 0.95
C GLY A 343 -2.66 -6.50 1.04
N ILE A 344 -2.26 -5.69 2.02
CA ILE A 344 -2.87 -4.39 2.31
C ILE A 344 -2.65 -3.37 1.20
N GLY A 345 -1.54 -3.48 0.47
CA GLY A 345 -1.22 -2.62 -0.66
C GLY A 345 -2.27 -2.68 -1.77
N PHE A 346 -2.88 -3.86 -1.97
CA PHE A 346 -3.95 -4.04 -2.95
C PHE A 346 -5.22 -3.26 -2.58
N LEU A 347 -5.67 -3.35 -1.32
CA LEU A 347 -6.83 -2.58 -0.85
C LEU A 347 -6.54 -1.07 -0.82
N LEU A 348 -5.34 -0.68 -0.39
CA LEU A 348 -4.94 0.72 -0.38
C LEU A 348 -5.01 1.32 -1.79
N GLN A 349 -4.48 0.61 -2.78
CA GLN A 349 -4.57 1.04 -4.18
C GLN A 349 -6.01 1.10 -4.68
N GLN A 350 -6.86 0.14 -4.30
CA GLN A 350 -8.28 0.14 -4.65
C GLN A 350 -9.00 1.36 -4.07
N TRP A 351 -8.81 1.68 -2.78
CA TRP A 351 -9.44 2.82 -2.14
C TRP A 351 -8.96 4.15 -2.71
N ILE A 352 -7.68 4.28 -3.03
CA ILE A 352 -7.15 5.46 -3.73
C ILE A 352 -7.82 5.63 -5.10
N ASN A 353 -7.94 4.55 -5.88
CA ASN A 353 -8.59 4.59 -7.20
C ASN A 353 -10.08 4.91 -7.13
N LEU A 354 -10.75 4.51 -6.05
CA LEU A 354 -12.16 4.80 -5.79
C LEU A 354 -12.38 6.17 -5.12
N LEU A 355 -11.33 6.98 -4.92
CA LEU A 355 -11.36 8.26 -4.19
C LEU A 355 -11.87 8.14 -2.75
N GLN A 356 -11.74 6.94 -2.17
CA GLN A 356 -12.16 6.55 -0.83
C GLN A 356 -11.04 6.83 0.19
N TYR A 357 -10.74 8.11 0.39
CA TYR A 357 -9.56 8.53 1.14
C TYR A 357 -9.64 8.31 2.66
N ASN A 358 -10.84 8.26 3.24
CA ASN A 358 -11.02 7.91 4.66
C ASN A 358 -10.62 6.44 4.90
N GLN A 359 -11.03 5.54 4.00
CA GLN A 359 -10.67 4.12 4.04
C GLN A 359 -9.17 3.92 3.78
N ALA A 360 -8.62 4.63 2.79
CA ALA A 360 -7.17 4.67 2.56
C ALA A 360 -6.39 5.17 3.80
N GLY A 361 -6.95 6.12 4.54
CA GLY A 361 -6.43 6.60 5.82
C GLY A 361 -6.35 5.49 6.88
N THR A 362 -7.37 4.64 6.97
CA THR A 362 -7.37 3.46 7.85
C THR A 362 -6.25 2.47 7.49
N ALA A 363 -6.08 2.14 6.21
CA ALA A 363 -4.96 1.31 5.74
C ALA A 363 -3.61 1.95 6.07
N LEU A 364 -3.45 3.24 5.80
CA LEU A 364 -2.20 3.96 6.04
C LEU A 364 -1.81 3.96 7.53
N LEU A 365 -2.77 4.22 8.41
CA LEU A 365 -2.57 4.14 9.86
C LEU A 365 -2.17 2.73 10.30
N ALA A 366 -2.87 1.71 9.80
CA ALA A 366 -2.59 0.31 10.14
C ALA A 366 -1.18 -0.11 9.68
N ILE A 367 -0.79 0.24 8.44
CA ILE A 367 0.57 0.01 7.92
C ILE A 367 1.59 0.68 8.83
N ALA A 368 1.40 1.96 9.19
CA ALA A 368 2.33 2.69 10.04
C ALA A 368 2.50 2.02 11.40
N VAL A 369 1.40 1.64 12.07
CA VAL A 369 1.43 0.96 13.36
C VAL A 369 2.17 -0.37 13.27
N VAL A 370 1.88 -1.19 12.26
CA VAL A 370 2.49 -2.52 12.09
C VAL A 370 3.97 -2.42 11.78
N VAL A 371 4.36 -1.50 10.90
CA VAL A 371 5.76 -1.26 10.54
C VAL A 371 6.56 -0.77 11.74
N ILE A 372 6.04 0.20 12.50
CA ILE A 372 6.69 0.67 13.74
C ILE A 372 6.83 -0.47 14.74
N ALA A 373 5.79 -1.29 14.92
CA ALA A 373 5.83 -2.43 15.82
C ALA A 373 6.89 -3.46 15.38
N LEU A 374 6.95 -3.79 14.08
CA LEU A 374 7.96 -4.70 13.52
C LEU A 374 9.38 -4.16 13.64
N ASP A 375 9.58 -2.87 13.42
CA ASP A 375 10.89 -2.22 13.57
C ASP A 375 11.39 -2.37 15.02
N VAL A 376 10.52 -2.12 16.01
CA VAL A 376 10.85 -2.28 17.43
C VAL A 376 11.13 -3.75 17.79
N VAL A 377 10.31 -4.69 17.31
CA VAL A 377 10.52 -6.13 17.56
C VAL A 377 11.83 -6.59 16.92
N SER A 378 12.09 -6.22 15.67
CA SER A 378 13.30 -6.58 14.92
C SER A 378 14.57 -6.03 15.57
N ALA A 379 14.52 -4.81 16.11
CA ALA A 379 15.64 -4.22 16.85
C ALA A 379 15.95 -5.01 18.13
N LYS A 380 14.92 -5.34 18.94
CA LYS A 380 15.08 -6.12 20.18
C LYS A 380 15.60 -7.54 19.94
N VAL A 381 15.10 -8.21 18.90
CA VAL A 381 15.58 -9.55 18.52
C VAL A 381 17.05 -9.49 18.14
N ARG A 382 17.46 -8.50 17.34
CA ARG A 382 18.85 -8.34 16.93
C ARG A 382 19.79 -8.08 18.11
N GLU A 383 19.41 -7.18 19.01
CA GLU A 383 20.19 -6.85 20.22
C GLU A 383 20.47 -8.11 21.04
N ARG A 384 19.45 -8.95 21.28
CA ARG A 384 19.61 -10.21 22.03
C ARG A 384 20.52 -11.21 21.34
N ILE A 385 20.45 -11.31 20.02
CA ILE A 385 21.29 -12.23 19.24
C ILE A 385 22.75 -11.77 19.28
N THR A 386 23.02 -10.48 19.13
CA THR A 386 24.38 -9.93 19.17
C THR A 386 25.01 -9.93 20.56
N LEU A 387 24.21 -9.90 21.62
CA LEU A 387 24.71 -10.02 22.99
C LEU A 387 25.00 -11.48 23.39
N ALA A 388 24.46 -12.46 22.66
CA ALA A 388 24.63 -13.88 22.92
C ALA A 388 25.75 -14.54 22.09
N SER A 389 26.26 -13.86 21.06
CA SER A 389 27.42 -14.21 20.23
C SER A 389 28.68 -13.53 20.73
#